data_AF-A0A174C0C8-F1
#
_entry.id   AF-A0A174C0C8-F1
#
_cell.length_a   1.000
_cell.length_b   1.000
_cell.length_c   1.000
_cell.angle_alpha   90.00
_cell.angle_beta   90.00
_cell.angle_gamma   90.00
#
_symmetry.space_group_name_H-M   'P 1'
#
loop_
_entity.id
_entity.type
_entity.pdbx_description
1 polymer ?
#
loop_
_entity_poly.entity_id
_entity_poly.type
_entity_poly.pdbx_seq_one_letter_code
_entity_poly.pdbx_strand_id
1 'polypeptide(L)'
;MRLNVNRYKELLESKNLDELDIERKTGLSMSTINWIFENEYLEISTLERLADVVKCGTKEIALPDHNNIENVIEWQRDSKTATVSLTQGRTITRVMKLAESRPEECRIIAENKDGSICARVPVGWIRINPGMNLNEEQREKRADRMRCNILNNDYSRGEMG
;
A
#
# COMPACT_ATOMS: atom_id res chain seq x y z
N MET A 1 8.86 -3.03 1.87
CA MET A 1 9.97 -2.41 1.12
C MET A 1 10.20 -3.17 -0.17
N ARG A 2 11.10 -2.72 -1.05
CA ARG A 2 11.39 -3.39 -2.32
C ARG A 2 12.83 -3.91 -2.42
N LEU A 3 13.00 -5.10 -3.00
CA LEU A 3 14.27 -5.72 -3.32
C LEU A 3 14.72 -5.26 -4.72
N ASN A 4 15.97 -4.84 -4.85
CA ASN A 4 16.62 -4.65 -6.13
C ASN A 4 17.05 -6.03 -6.66
N VAL A 5 16.14 -6.73 -7.35
CA VAL A 5 16.32 -8.11 -7.79
C VAL A 5 17.54 -8.26 -8.70
N ASN A 6 17.74 -7.32 -9.63
CA ASN A 6 18.92 -7.34 -10.53
C ASN A 6 20.21 -7.28 -9.72
N ARG A 7 20.30 -6.31 -8.79
CA ARG A 7 21.47 -6.19 -7.91
C ARG A 7 21.67 -7.41 -7.02
N TYR A 8 20.58 -7.99 -6.53
CA TYR A 8 20.64 -9.20 -5.70
C TYR A 8 21.19 -10.39 -6.50
N LYS A 9 20.73 -10.58 -7.74
CA LYS A 9 21.22 -11.64 -8.64
C LYS A 9 22.69 -11.48 -9.01
N GLU A 10 23.14 -10.25 -9.32
CA GLU A 10 24.56 -9.96 -9.54
C GLU A 10 25.41 -10.37 -8.33
N LEU A 11 24.93 -10.10 -7.11
CA LEU A 11 25.64 -10.44 -5.88
C LEU A 11 25.67 -11.96 -5.63
N LEU A 12 24.59 -12.68 -5.93
CA LEU A 12 24.57 -14.15 -5.89
C LEU A 12 25.61 -14.75 -6.82
N GLU A 13 25.62 -14.31 -8.09
CA GLU A 13 26.61 -14.74 -9.09
C GLU A 13 28.04 -14.46 -8.64
N SER A 14 28.31 -13.24 -8.14
CA SER A 14 29.63 -12.85 -7.64
C SER A 14 30.13 -13.71 -6.47
N LYS A 15 29.22 -14.34 -5.74
CA LYS A 15 29.50 -15.21 -4.59
C LYS A 15 29.35 -16.69 -4.91
N ASN A 16 29.06 -17.03 -6.16
CA ASN A 16 28.81 -18.39 -6.61
C ASN A 16 27.71 -19.10 -5.77
N LEU A 17 26.62 -18.37 -5.53
CA LEU A 17 25.43 -18.83 -4.81
C LEU A 17 24.25 -18.99 -5.78
N ASP A 18 23.34 -19.90 -5.49
CA ASP A 18 22.11 -20.12 -6.25
C ASP A 18 20.84 -19.90 -5.40
N GLU A 19 19.66 -20.09 -5.99
CA GLU A 19 18.39 -19.91 -5.29
C GLU A 19 18.15 -20.97 -4.19
N LEU A 20 18.75 -22.15 -4.30
CA LEU A 20 18.71 -23.18 -3.26
C LEU A 20 19.53 -22.76 -2.04
N ASP A 21 20.62 -22.02 -2.22
CA ASP A 21 21.36 -21.39 -1.12
C ASP A 21 20.50 -20.38 -0.36
N ILE A 22 19.66 -19.62 -1.06
CA ILE A 22 18.74 -18.67 -0.43
C ILE A 22 17.76 -19.44 0.44
N GLU A 23 17.10 -20.46 -0.09
CA GLU A 23 16.13 -21.29 0.65
C GLU A 23 16.78 -21.91 1.89
N ARG A 24 17.96 -22.53 1.74
CA ARG A 24 18.71 -23.14 2.85
C ARG A 24 19.07 -22.16 3.96
N LYS A 25 19.47 -20.94 3.61
CA LYS A 25 19.98 -19.95 4.58
C LYS A 25 18.90 -19.08 5.19
N THR A 26 17.82 -18.83 4.47
CA THR A 26 16.73 -17.92 4.91
C THR A 26 15.51 -18.66 5.47
N GLY A 27 15.36 -19.94 5.10
CA GLY A 27 14.17 -20.75 5.39
C GLY A 27 12.95 -20.38 4.55
N LEU A 28 13.11 -19.53 3.53
CA LEU A 28 12.02 -19.17 2.61
C LEU A 28 11.83 -20.27 1.58
N SER A 29 10.58 -20.66 1.33
CA SER A 29 10.28 -21.60 0.25
C SER A 29 10.63 -21.01 -1.11
N MET A 30 10.99 -21.88 -2.06
CA MET A 30 11.24 -21.47 -3.45
C MET A 30 10.09 -20.65 -4.07
N SER A 31 8.83 -21.01 -3.78
CA SER A 31 7.67 -20.23 -4.24
C SER A 31 7.65 -18.81 -3.68
N THR A 32 8.08 -18.62 -2.43
CA THR A 32 8.18 -17.30 -1.81
C THR A 32 9.31 -16.49 -2.43
N ILE A 33 10.46 -17.12 -2.68
CA ILE A 33 11.61 -16.48 -3.33
C ILE A 33 11.21 -16.00 -4.73
N ASN A 34 10.56 -16.86 -5.52
CA ASN A 34 10.05 -16.51 -6.86
C ASN A 34 9.05 -15.36 -6.79
N TRP A 35 8.12 -15.40 -5.84
CA TRP A 35 7.16 -14.31 -5.66
C TRP A 35 7.86 -12.98 -5.33
N ILE A 36 8.88 -12.98 -4.47
CA ILE A 36 9.68 -11.80 -4.15
C ILE A 36 10.45 -11.32 -5.38
N PHE A 37 11.01 -12.22 -6.20
CA PHE A 37 11.73 -11.84 -7.42
C PHE A 37 10.82 -11.27 -8.51
N GLU A 38 9.59 -11.74 -8.59
CA GLU A 38 8.58 -11.24 -9.54
C GLU A 38 7.99 -9.90 -9.11
N ASN A 39 7.69 -9.75 -7.81
CA ASN A 39 6.95 -8.60 -7.29
C ASN A 39 7.85 -7.55 -6.64
N GLU A 40 9.12 -7.89 -6.39
CA GLU A 40 10.13 -7.10 -5.68
C GLU A 40 9.73 -6.74 -4.24
N TYR A 41 8.56 -7.15 -3.73
CA TYR A 41 8.08 -6.76 -2.41
C TYR A 41 8.49 -7.76 -1.33
N LEU A 42 8.88 -7.23 -0.16
CA LEU A 42 9.22 -8.01 1.02
C LEU A 42 9.13 -7.20 2.32
N GLU A 43 9.10 -7.92 3.43
CA GLU A 43 9.25 -7.36 4.78
C GLU A 43 10.71 -7.02 5.09
N ILE A 44 10.94 -6.14 6.07
CA ILE A 44 12.29 -5.74 6.52
C ILE A 44 13.08 -6.94 7.03
N SER A 45 12.43 -7.80 7.82
CA SER A 45 13.03 -9.03 8.35
C SER A 45 13.50 -9.97 7.22
N THR A 46 12.75 -10.05 6.11
CA THR A 46 13.13 -10.82 4.93
C THR A 46 14.31 -10.18 4.21
N LEU A 47 14.34 -8.86 4.08
CA LEU A 47 15.47 -8.15 3.47
C LEU A 47 16.76 -8.36 4.25
N GLU A 48 16.71 -8.33 5.59
CA GLU A 48 17.86 -8.60 6.45
C GLU A 48 18.41 -10.02 6.21
N ARG A 49 17.54 -11.02 6.16
CA ARG A 49 17.94 -12.40 5.84
C ARG A 49 18.59 -12.51 4.47
N LEU A 50 18.01 -11.85 3.45
CA LEU A 50 18.56 -11.86 2.10
C LEU A 50 19.93 -11.16 2.05
N ALA A 51 20.09 -10.04 2.77
CA ALA A 51 21.37 -9.33 2.89
C ALA A 51 22.44 -10.21 3.56
N ASP A 52 22.06 -11.00 4.56
CA ASP A 52 22.96 -11.94 5.24
C ASP A 52 23.45 -13.09 4.35
N VAL A 53 22.64 -13.53 3.38
CA VAL A 53 23.03 -14.54 2.38
C VAL A 53 24.18 -14.02 1.52
N VAL A 54 24.04 -12.80 1.03
CA VAL A 54 25.02 -12.13 0.15
C VAL A 54 25.96 -11.19 0.91
N LYS A 55 26.06 -11.32 2.24
CA LYS A 55 27.03 -10.62 3.09
C LYS A 55 27.20 -9.13 2.75
N CYS A 56 26.10 -8.40 2.59
CA CYS A 56 26.08 -6.98 2.26
C CYS A 56 25.17 -6.21 3.24
N GLY A 57 25.20 -4.87 3.17
CA GLY A 57 24.21 -4.05 3.86
C GLY A 57 22.84 -4.13 3.19
N THR A 58 21.75 -4.03 3.96
CA THR A 58 20.37 -4.01 3.42
C THR A 58 20.16 -2.90 2.39
N LYS A 59 20.82 -1.75 2.55
CA LYS A 59 20.76 -0.62 1.60
C LYS A 59 21.36 -0.91 0.22
N GLU A 60 22.25 -1.90 0.10
CA GLU A 60 22.86 -2.27 -1.18
C GLU A 60 21.93 -3.08 -2.07
N ILE A 61 20.97 -3.78 -1.45
CA ILE A 61 20.03 -4.67 -2.13
C ILE A 61 18.58 -4.18 -2.01
N ALA A 62 18.31 -3.17 -1.19
CA ALA A 62 17.03 -2.49 -1.21
C ALA A 62 16.95 -1.60 -2.46
N LEU A 63 15.84 -1.68 -3.18
CA LEU A 63 15.42 -0.50 -3.93
C LEU A 63 15.13 0.61 -2.92
N PRO A 64 15.45 1.88 -3.23
CA PRO A 64 14.99 2.97 -2.39
C PRO A 64 13.49 2.78 -2.19
N ASP A 65 13.03 2.78 -0.94
CA ASP A 65 11.61 2.97 -0.64
C ASP A 65 11.28 4.33 -1.24
N HIS A 66 10.81 4.30 -2.50
CA HIS A 66 10.16 5.38 -3.23
C HIS A 66 10.48 6.72 -2.59
N ASN A 67 11.62 7.29 -2.99
CA ASN A 67 12.06 8.59 -2.48
C ASN A 67 10.97 9.67 -2.73
N ASN A 68 10.01 9.36 -3.60
CA ASN A 68 8.75 10.04 -3.72
C ASN A 68 7.76 9.59 -2.62
N ILE A 69 7.78 10.32 -1.50
CA ILE A 69 6.76 10.28 -0.46
C ILE A 69 5.58 11.23 -0.76
N GLU A 70 5.64 11.95 -1.87
CA GLU A 70 4.68 12.97 -2.21
C GLU A 70 3.38 12.33 -2.69
N ASN A 71 2.26 12.91 -2.26
CA ASN A 71 0.94 12.59 -2.76
C ASN A 71 0.29 13.93 -3.12
N VAL A 72 -0.10 14.08 -4.37
CA VAL A 72 -0.56 15.36 -4.92
C VAL A 72 -2.01 15.25 -5.33
N ILE A 73 -2.78 16.30 -5.05
CA ILE A 73 -4.14 16.45 -5.54
C ILE A 73 -4.18 17.74 -6.36
N GLU A 74 -4.52 17.62 -7.64
CA GLU A 74 -4.62 18.73 -8.58
C GLU A 74 -6.05 18.84 -9.09
N TRP A 75 -6.69 20.00 -8.91
CA TRP A 75 -7.97 20.29 -9.55
C TRP A 75 -7.91 21.62 -10.27
N GLN A 76 -8.52 21.66 -11.46
CA GLN A 76 -8.74 22.90 -12.19
C GLN A 76 -10.02 23.56 -11.68
N ARG A 77 -10.06 24.89 -11.71
CA ARG A 77 -11.28 25.66 -11.37
C ARG A 77 -12.45 25.15 -12.23
N ASP A 78 -13.60 24.94 -11.58
CA ASP A 78 -14.86 24.47 -12.18
C ASP A 78 -14.84 23.06 -12.79
N SER A 79 -13.72 22.33 -12.68
CA SER A 79 -13.68 20.91 -13.05
C SER A 79 -14.47 20.06 -12.07
N LYS A 80 -15.22 19.09 -12.58
CA LYS A 80 -15.91 18.07 -11.76
C LYS A 80 -14.95 16.99 -11.22
N THR A 81 -13.73 16.93 -11.75
CA THR A 81 -12.74 15.92 -11.41
C THR A 81 -11.40 16.53 -10.99
N ALA A 82 -10.71 15.84 -10.09
CA ALA A 82 -9.33 16.09 -9.71
C ALA A 82 -8.44 14.96 -10.26
N THR A 83 -7.17 15.28 -10.49
CA THR A 83 -6.12 14.31 -10.73
C THR A 83 -5.39 14.08 -9.40
N VAL A 84 -5.14 12.82 -9.06
CA VAL A 84 -4.38 12.43 -7.87
C VAL A 84 -3.17 11.61 -8.27
N SER A 85 -2.02 11.99 -7.72
CA SER A 85 -0.76 11.24 -7.85
C SER A 85 -0.47 10.63 -6.49
N LEU A 86 -0.42 9.29 -6.42
CA LEU A 86 -0.43 8.54 -5.16
C LEU A 86 0.74 7.58 -5.08
N THR A 87 1.45 7.65 -3.97
CA THR A 87 2.56 6.75 -3.60
C THR A 87 2.19 5.88 -2.40
N GLN A 88 1.16 6.26 -1.63
CA GLN A 88 0.74 5.54 -0.43
C GLN A 88 -0.13 4.31 -0.74
N GLY A 89 0.41 3.11 -0.53
CA GLY A 89 -0.22 1.83 -0.89
C GLY A 89 -1.67 1.65 -0.43
N ARG A 90 -2.02 1.98 0.82
CA ARG A 90 -3.41 1.87 1.31
C ARG A 90 -4.40 2.69 0.50
N THR A 91 -3.99 3.90 0.09
CA THR A 91 -4.81 4.81 -0.71
C THR A 91 -4.89 4.31 -2.14
N ILE A 92 -3.78 3.84 -2.71
CA ILE A 92 -3.71 3.22 -4.03
C ILE A 92 -4.70 2.05 -4.14
N THR A 93 -4.64 1.07 -3.22
CA THR A 93 -5.56 -0.08 -3.23
C THR A 93 -7.02 0.34 -3.18
N ARG A 94 -7.35 1.39 -2.42
CA ARG A 94 -8.72 1.92 -2.35
C ARG A 94 -9.15 2.55 -3.67
N VAL A 95 -8.28 3.34 -4.31
CA VAL A 95 -8.57 3.98 -5.60
C VAL A 95 -8.69 2.95 -6.72
N MET A 96 -7.85 1.91 -6.75
CA MET A 96 -7.98 0.78 -7.69
C MET A 96 -9.36 0.14 -7.60
N LYS A 97 -9.81 -0.23 -6.39
CA LYS A 97 -11.14 -0.81 -6.16
C LYS A 97 -12.27 0.13 -6.58
N LEU A 98 -12.10 1.44 -6.39
CA LEU A 98 -13.08 2.44 -6.83
C LEU A 98 -13.10 2.57 -8.37
N ALA A 99 -11.95 2.50 -9.03
CA ALA A 99 -11.88 2.50 -10.49
C ALA A 99 -12.52 1.25 -11.10
N GLU A 100 -12.34 0.09 -10.48
CA GLU A 100 -13.00 -1.16 -10.90
C GLU A 100 -14.52 -1.13 -10.69
N SER A 101 -14.98 -0.63 -9.53
CA SER A 101 -16.41 -0.63 -9.18
C SER A 101 -17.20 0.54 -9.74
N ARG A 102 -16.53 1.64 -10.12
CA ARG A 102 -17.13 2.90 -10.61
C ARG A 102 -16.28 3.53 -11.73
N PRO A 103 -16.06 2.80 -12.84
CA PRO A 103 -15.15 3.23 -13.91
C PRO A 103 -15.55 4.56 -14.58
N GLU A 104 -16.82 4.93 -14.53
CA GLU A 104 -17.36 6.20 -15.03
C GLU A 104 -17.04 7.40 -14.14
N GLU A 105 -16.83 7.18 -12.83
CA GLU A 105 -16.51 8.22 -11.87
C GLU A 105 -14.99 8.32 -11.62
N CYS A 106 -14.30 7.18 -11.58
CA CYS A 106 -12.91 7.05 -11.20
C CYS A 106 -12.14 6.19 -12.21
N ARG A 107 -10.96 6.64 -12.61
CA ARG A 107 -10.12 5.91 -13.56
C ARG A 107 -8.64 6.03 -13.24
N ILE A 108 -7.91 4.95 -13.44
CA ILE A 108 -6.45 4.95 -13.40
C ILE A 108 -5.95 5.50 -14.75
N ILE A 109 -5.13 6.54 -14.68
CA ILE A 109 -4.52 7.18 -15.86
C ILE A 109 -3.19 6.51 -16.18
N ALA A 110 -2.40 6.20 -15.14
CA ALA A 110 -1.10 5.55 -15.28
C ALA A 110 -0.73 4.77 -14.01
N GLU A 111 -0.02 3.66 -14.21
CA GLU A 111 0.70 2.93 -13.18
C GLU A 111 2.19 3.05 -13.48
N ASN A 112 2.95 3.56 -12.52
CA ASN A 112 4.38 3.77 -12.66
C ASN A 112 5.13 2.49 -12.25
N LYS A 113 6.34 2.30 -12.78
CA LYS A 113 7.20 1.15 -12.44
C LYS A 113 7.52 1.07 -10.93
N ASP A 114 7.47 2.21 -10.24
CA ASP A 114 7.70 2.31 -8.79
C ASP A 114 6.47 1.90 -7.95
N GLY A 115 5.34 1.55 -8.58
CA GLY A 115 4.09 1.16 -7.94
C GLY A 115 3.20 2.34 -7.55
N SER A 116 3.64 3.58 -7.77
CA SER A 116 2.78 4.76 -7.65
C SER A 116 1.79 4.82 -8.81
N ILE A 117 0.68 5.52 -8.60
CA ILE A 117 -0.37 5.66 -9.63
C ILE A 117 -0.73 7.12 -9.85
N CYS A 118 -1.22 7.41 -11.05
CA CYS A 118 -1.95 8.63 -11.36
C CYS A 118 -3.40 8.24 -11.67
N ALA A 119 -4.37 8.89 -11.04
CA ALA A 119 -5.78 8.61 -11.21
C ALA A 119 -6.62 9.87 -11.33
N ARG A 120 -7.80 9.76 -11.95
CA ARG A 120 -8.84 10.80 -11.95
C ARG A 120 -9.96 10.39 -11.03
N VAL A 121 -10.33 11.29 -10.12
CA VAL A 121 -11.43 11.11 -9.17
C VAL A 121 -12.38 12.31 -9.20
N PRO A 122 -13.65 12.17 -8.80
CA PRO A 122 -14.54 13.30 -8.61
C PRO A 122 -14.03 14.25 -7.54
N VAL A 123 -14.14 15.56 -7.75
CA VAL A 123 -13.76 16.58 -6.75
C VAL A 123 -14.55 16.38 -5.46
N GLY A 124 -15.81 15.95 -5.55
CA GLY A 124 -16.66 15.70 -4.39
C GLY A 124 -16.19 14.59 -3.45
N TRP A 125 -15.22 13.76 -3.85
CA TRP A 125 -14.62 12.74 -2.97
C TRP A 125 -13.50 13.31 -2.08
N ILE A 126 -12.92 14.45 -2.46
CA ILE A 126 -11.85 15.10 -1.71
C ILE A 126 -12.46 15.95 -0.61
N ARG A 127 -12.07 15.69 0.64
CA ARG A 127 -12.56 16.40 1.82
C ARG A 127 -11.42 17.11 2.52
N ILE A 128 -11.48 18.44 2.56
CA ILE A 128 -10.63 19.28 3.42
C ILE A 128 -11.46 19.64 4.64
N ASN A 129 -11.31 18.85 5.70
CA ASN A 129 -12.00 19.09 6.97
C ASN A 129 -11.01 18.79 8.11
N PRO A 130 -10.77 19.73 9.04
CA PRO A 130 -9.83 19.54 10.15
C PRO A 130 -10.30 18.48 11.17
N GLY A 131 -11.48 17.89 10.97
CA GLY A 131 -12.13 17.06 11.96
C GLY A 131 -12.71 17.92 13.07
N MET A 132 -13.16 17.27 14.14
CA MET A 132 -13.74 17.96 15.29
C MET A 132 -12.76 17.91 16.45
N ASN A 133 -12.48 19.07 17.05
CA ASN A 133 -11.77 19.17 18.31
C ASN A 133 -12.74 18.83 19.45
N LEU A 134 -12.68 17.59 19.94
CA LEU A 134 -13.54 17.10 21.01
C LEU A 134 -12.74 16.97 22.30
N ASN A 135 -13.35 17.39 23.41
CA ASN A 135 -12.88 16.97 24.73
C ASN A 135 -13.24 15.50 25.00
N GLU A 136 -12.69 14.94 26.08
CA GLU A 136 -12.86 13.51 26.40
C GLU A 136 -14.35 13.14 26.58
N GLU A 137 -15.11 13.98 27.26
CA GLU A 137 -16.55 13.76 27.48
C GLU A 137 -17.35 13.75 26.17
N GLN A 138 -17.03 14.64 25.23
CA GLN A 138 -17.64 14.70 23.91
C GLN A 138 -17.24 13.51 23.03
N ARG A 139 -16.02 12.99 23.21
CA ARG A 139 -15.54 11.78 22.53
C ARG A 139 -16.32 10.55 23.04
N GLU A 140 -16.45 10.40 24.35
CA GLU A 140 -17.17 9.28 24.97
C GLU A 140 -18.65 9.27 24.57
N LYS A 141 -19.34 10.42 24.68
CA LYS A 141 -20.75 10.56 24.25
C LYS A 141 -21.00 10.22 22.78
N ARG A 142 -19.97 10.34 21.94
CA ARG A 142 -20.06 9.93 20.52
C ARG A 142 -19.78 8.46 20.33
N ALA A 143 -18.81 7.92 21.05
CA ALA A 143 -18.56 6.49 21.07
C ALA A 143 -19.80 5.72 21.57
N ASP A 144 -20.44 6.20 22.64
CA ASP A 144 -21.71 5.67 23.15
C ASP A 144 -22.83 5.71 22.11
N ARG A 145 -23.04 6.86 21.47
CA ARG A 145 -24.04 6.99 20.40
C ARG A 145 -23.77 6.01 19.26
N MET A 146 -22.51 5.82 18.89
CA MET A 146 -22.14 4.88 17.83
C MET A 146 -22.38 3.43 18.26
N ARG A 147 -22.06 3.06 19.50
CA ARG A 147 -22.35 1.74 20.09
C ARG A 147 -23.86 1.46 20.12
N CYS A 148 -24.68 2.41 20.57
CA CYS A 148 -26.14 2.28 20.58
C CYS A 148 -26.71 2.11 19.17
N ASN A 149 -26.19 2.85 18.19
CA ASN A 149 -26.65 2.75 16.80
C ASN A 149 -26.31 1.39 16.18
N ILE A 150 -25.18 0.78 16.54
CA ILE A 150 -24.81 -0.57 16.07
C ILE A 150 -25.78 -1.62 16.67
N LEU A 151 -25.99 -1.57 17.99
CA LEU A 151 -26.87 -2.51 18.69
C LEU A 151 -28.31 -2.45 18.18
N ASN A 152 -28.86 -1.25 17.98
CA ASN A 152 -30.22 -1.09 17.47
C ASN A 152 -30.39 -1.63 16.04
N ASN A 153 -29.34 -1.51 15.20
CA ASN A 153 -29.38 -1.97 13.82
C ASN A 153 -29.30 -3.51 13.71
N ASP A 154 -28.63 -4.16 14.67
CA ASP A 154 -28.59 -5.63 14.76
C ASP A 154 -29.91 -6.20 15.29
N TYR A 155 -30.55 -5.54 16.26
CA TYR A 155 -31.90 -5.91 16.72
C TYR A 155 -32.94 -5.85 15.60
N SER A 156 -32.94 -4.77 14.79
CA SER A 156 -33.89 -4.64 13.67
C SER A 156 -33.67 -5.64 12.52
N ARG A 157 -32.48 -6.23 12.38
CA ARG A 157 -32.24 -7.34 11.43
C ARG A 157 -32.67 -8.70 11.96
N GLY A 158 -32.64 -8.90 13.28
CA GLY A 158 -33.05 -10.15 13.92
C GLY A 158 -34.55 -10.38 13.93
N GLU A 159 -35.37 -9.32 13.85
CA GLU A 159 -36.84 -9.41 13.86
C GLU A 159 -37.48 -9.58 12.46
N MET A 160 -36.69 -9.54 11.37
CA MET A 160 -37.15 -9.80 9.99
C MET A 160 -36.70 -11.16 9.44
N GLY A 161 -36.19 -12.06 10.30
CA GLY A 161 -35.73 -13.41 9.96
C GLY A 161 -36.73 -14.50 10.33
#